data_AF-A0A6I6K144-F1
#
_entry.id   AF-A0A6I6K144-F1
#
_cell.length_a   1.000
_cell.length_b   1.000
_cell.length_c   1.000
_cell.angle_alpha   90.00
_cell.angle_beta   90.00
_cell.angle_gamma   90.00
#
_symmetry.space_group_name_H-M   'P 1'
#
loop_
_entity.id
_entity.type
_entity.pdbx_description
1 polymer ?
#
loop_
_entity_poly.entity_id
_entity_poly.type
_entity_poly.pdbx_seq_one_letter_code
_entity_poly.pdbx_strand_id
1 'polypeptide(L)'
;MDSISKQQTGISSATLESMRLTGQMMSLGVATLIIHLFIGDGNIIPSTHPLFMRSVKLLFIIFSALCFSGIFVSWVRGKRNY
;
A
#
# COMPACT_ATOMS: atom_id res chain seq x y z
N MET A 1 -23.98 -1.75 6.27
CA MET A 1 -23.54 -3.16 6.24
C MET A 1 -24.79 -4.02 6.15
N ASP A 2 -25.37 -4.15 4.95
CA ASP A 2 -26.30 -5.23 4.60
C ASP A 2 -26.51 -5.24 3.08
N SER A 3 -25.41 -5.46 2.36
CA SER A 3 -25.39 -5.51 0.88
C SER A 3 -25.23 -6.93 0.35
N ILE A 4 -25.24 -7.95 1.22
CA ILE A 4 -24.89 -9.33 0.87
C ILE A 4 -25.71 -10.31 1.72
N SER A 5 -26.22 -11.37 1.10
CA SER A 5 -27.03 -12.41 1.75
C SER A 5 -26.24 -13.16 2.84
N LYS A 6 -26.90 -13.54 3.95
CA LYS A 6 -26.27 -14.17 5.14
C LYS A 6 -25.43 -15.42 4.85
N GLN A 7 -25.67 -16.10 3.72
CA GLN A 7 -24.94 -17.29 3.30
C GLN A 7 -23.54 -16.98 2.74
N GLN A 8 -23.31 -15.75 2.24
CA GLN A 8 -22.04 -15.34 1.61
C GLN A 8 -21.19 -14.42 2.51
N THR A 9 -21.56 -14.27 3.78
CA THR A 9 -20.83 -13.43 4.73
C THR A 9 -19.43 -13.98 5.01
N GLY A 10 -19.27 -15.31 5.10
CA GLY A 10 -17.96 -15.93 5.36
C GLY A 10 -16.93 -15.70 4.26
N ILE A 11 -17.33 -15.91 2.99
CA ILE A 11 -16.48 -15.64 1.81
C ILE A 11 -16.21 -14.13 1.63
N SER A 12 -17.18 -13.27 1.94
CA SER A 12 -16.98 -11.82 1.89
C SER A 12 -15.97 -11.36 2.94
N SER A 13 -16.03 -11.89 4.17
CA SER A 13 -15.06 -11.62 5.23
C SER A 13 -13.65 -12.09 4.87
N ALA A 14 -13.52 -13.30 4.31
CA ALA A 14 -12.22 -13.83 3.89
C ALA A 14 -11.60 -13.00 2.75
N THR A 15 -12.43 -12.53 1.81
CA THR A 15 -11.99 -11.67 0.71
C THR A 15 -11.57 -10.30 1.22
N LEU A 16 -12.33 -9.72 2.16
CA LEU A 16 -12.01 -8.44 2.79
C LEU A 16 -10.68 -8.50 3.53
N GLU A 17 -10.46 -9.56 4.30
CA GLU A 17 -9.21 -9.79 5.02
C GLU A 17 -8.04 -9.95 4.05
N SER A 18 -8.22 -10.71 2.98
CA SER A 18 -7.20 -10.89 1.93
C SER A 18 -6.82 -9.56 1.27
N MET A 19 -7.79 -8.70 0.98
CA MET A 19 -7.54 -7.38 0.39
C MET A 19 -6.76 -6.46 1.35
N ARG A 20 -7.09 -6.51 2.65
CA ARG A 20 -6.37 -5.77 3.70
C ARG A 20 -4.92 -6.25 3.83
N LEU A 21 -4.72 -7.56 3.95
CA LEU A 21 -3.38 -8.17 4.06
C LEU A 21 -2.53 -7.88 2.83
N THR A 22 -3.12 -7.94 1.63
CA THR A 22 -2.42 -7.58 0.39
C THR A 22 -1.94 -6.13 0.40
N GLY A 23 -2.80 -5.20 0.82
CA GLY A 23 -2.41 -3.78 0.94
C GLY A 23 -1.30 -3.56 1.97
N GLN A 24 -1.36 -4.25 3.11
CA GLN A 24 -0.32 -4.17 4.13
C GLN A 24 1.02 -4.73 3.63
N MET A 25 1.02 -5.90 3.01
CA MET A 25 2.22 -6.54 2.47
C MET A 25 2.85 -5.71 1.34
N MET A 26 2.03 -5.12 0.47
CA MET A 26 2.50 -4.22 -0.59
C MET A 26 3.17 -2.98 0.02
N SER A 27 2.52 -2.34 0.99
CA SER A 27 3.07 -1.14 1.66
C SER A 27 4.40 -1.43 2.36
N LEU A 28 4.45 -2.55 3.10
CA LEU A 28 5.66 -2.99 3.78
C LEU A 28 6.79 -3.27 2.77
N GLY A 29 6.50 -3.97 1.67
CA GLY A 29 7.49 -4.28 0.63
C GLY A 29 8.09 -3.05 -0.03
N VAL A 30 7.29 -2.02 -0.30
CA VAL A 30 7.80 -0.75 -0.85
C VAL A 30 8.66 -0.01 0.17
N ALA A 31 8.24 0.01 1.44
CA ALA A 31 9.01 0.61 2.52
C ALA A 31 10.37 -0.09 2.70
N THR A 32 10.41 -1.42 2.73
CA THR A 32 11.65 -2.17 2.89
C THR A 32 12.56 -2.04 1.68
N LEU A 33 12.03 -2.06 0.45
CA LEU A 33 12.82 -1.83 -0.77
C LEU A 33 13.52 -0.47 -0.74
N ILE A 34 12.80 0.58 -0.34
CA ILE A 34 13.35 1.93 -0.29
C ILE A 34 14.35 2.07 0.86
N ILE A 35 14.07 1.51 2.04
CA ILE A 35 15.04 1.48 3.13
C ILE A 35 16.31 0.74 2.67
N HIS A 36 16.18 -0.42 2.04
CA HIS A 36 17.32 -1.20 1.56
C HIS A 36 18.11 -0.49 0.44
N LEU A 37 17.45 0.22 -0.47
CA LEU A 37 18.11 1.01 -1.52
C LEU A 37 18.93 2.18 -0.96
N PHE A 38 18.49 2.78 0.15
CA PHE A 38 19.15 3.94 0.74
C PHE A 38 20.12 3.59 1.87
N ILE A 39 19.86 2.54 2.65
CA ILE A 39 20.68 2.09 3.79
C ILE A 39 21.68 0.99 3.39
N GLY A 40 21.37 0.18 2.37
CA GLY A 40 22.16 -0.97 1.95
C GLY A 40 22.38 -2.01 3.08
N ASP A 41 23.54 -2.67 3.06
CA ASP A 41 24.09 -3.49 4.15
C ASP A 41 24.87 -2.66 5.20
N GLY A 42 24.71 -1.32 5.19
CA GLY A 42 25.43 -0.40 6.06
C GLY A 42 24.69 -0.18 7.39
N ASN A 43 25.38 -0.40 8.50
CA ASN A 43 24.86 -0.14 9.85
C ASN A 43 24.28 1.29 9.96
N ILE A 44 23.23 1.48 10.75
CA ILE A 44 22.54 2.77 10.93
C ILE A 44 23.48 3.72 11.69
N ILE A 45 24.34 4.44 10.97
CA ILE A 45 25.27 5.43 11.53
C ILE A 45 24.59 6.82 11.49
N PRO A 46 24.74 7.68 12.51
CA PRO A 46 24.09 9.00 12.58
C PRO A 46 24.34 9.96 11.40
N SER A 47 25.29 9.68 10.52
CA SER A 47 25.52 10.41 9.26
C SER A 47 24.47 10.14 8.17
N THR A 48 23.65 9.09 8.29
CA THR A 48 22.60 8.71 7.32
C THR A 48 21.21 9.29 7.63
N HIS A 49 21.06 9.97 8.77
CA HIS A 49 19.82 10.66 9.17
C HIS A 49 19.20 11.58 8.10
N PRO A 50 19.98 12.43 7.38
CA PRO A 50 19.41 13.27 6.32
C PRO A 50 19.00 12.45 5.08
N LEU A 51 19.65 11.31 4.84
CA LEU A 51 19.34 10.42 3.72
C LEU A 51 18.01 9.69 3.99
N PHE A 52 17.81 9.19 5.21
CA PHE A 52 16.53 8.61 5.65
C PHE A 52 15.35 9.59 5.51
N MET A 53 15.52 10.85 5.92
CA MET A 53 14.48 11.86 5.73
C MET A 53 14.14 12.11 4.24
N ARG A 54 15.14 12.06 3.34
CA ARG A 54 14.88 12.14 1.89
C ARG A 54 14.14 10.92 1.38
N SER A 55 14.50 9.72 1.83
CA SER A 55 13.82 8.47 1.48
C SER A 55 12.36 8.47 1.92
N VAL A 56 12.04 8.94 3.13
CA VAL A 56 10.66 9.06 3.62
C VAL A 56 9.85 10.05 2.79
N LYS A 57 10.42 11.20 2.41
CA LYS A 57 9.77 12.15 1.49
C LYS A 57 9.49 11.52 0.13
N LEU A 58 10.43 10.76 -0.42
CA LEU A 58 10.23 10.02 -1.67
C LEU A 58 9.14 8.95 -1.52
N LEU A 59 9.15 8.19 -0.41
CA LEU A 59 8.13 7.20 -0.09
C LEU A 59 6.74 7.84 -0.08
N PHE A 60 6.62 9.00 0.55
CA PHE A 60 5.37 9.74 0.65
C PHE A 60 4.88 10.22 -0.72
N ILE A 61 5.78 10.71 -1.57
CA ILE A 61 5.45 11.11 -2.95
C ILE A 61 5.00 9.90 -3.77
N ILE A 62 5.71 8.77 -3.68
CA ILE A 62 5.38 7.54 -4.40
C ILE A 62 4.03 6.99 -3.94
N PHE A 63 3.79 6.90 -2.63
CA PHE A 63 2.51 6.46 -2.09
C PHE A 63 1.38 7.41 -2.42
N SER A 64 1.63 8.73 -2.40
CA SER A 64 0.64 9.71 -2.83
C SER A 64 0.27 9.50 -4.30
N ALA A 65 1.25 9.38 -5.19
CA ALA A 65 1.01 9.12 -6.61
C ALA A 65 0.31 7.77 -6.86
N LEU A 66 0.70 6.72 -6.12
CA LEU A 66 0.07 5.41 -6.16
C LEU A 66 -1.38 5.49 -5.70
N CYS A 67 -1.68 6.22 -4.62
CA CYS A 67 -3.05 6.47 -4.18
C CYS A 67 -3.86 7.23 -5.22
N PHE A 68 -3.32 8.29 -5.82
CA PHE A 68 -4.01 9.00 -6.90
C PHE A 68 -4.31 8.08 -8.09
N SER A 69 -3.32 7.34 -8.59
CA SER A 69 -3.54 6.37 -9.67
C SER A 69 -4.55 5.29 -9.28
N GLY A 70 -4.53 4.81 -8.04
CA GLY A 70 -5.51 3.88 -7.50
C GLY A 70 -6.94 4.43 -7.53
N ILE A 71 -7.12 5.72 -7.22
CA ILE A 71 -8.42 6.39 -7.34
C ILE A 71 -8.89 6.41 -8.80
N PHE A 72 -8.03 6.78 -9.75
CA PHE A 72 -8.38 6.77 -11.18
C PHE A 72 -8.77 5.37 -11.67
N VAL A 73 -8.00 4.34 -11.29
CA VAL A 73 -8.29 2.94 -11.64
C VAL A 73 -9.60 2.48 -10.99
N SER A 74 -9.87 2.88 -9.74
CA SER A 74 -11.13 2.61 -9.05
C SER A 74 -12.30 3.29 -9.76
N TRP A 75 -12.11 4.52 -10.22
CA TRP A 75 -13.14 5.30 -10.91
C TRP A 75 -13.47 4.74 -12.29
N VAL A 76 -12.46 4.28 -13.04
CA VAL A 76 -12.65 3.58 -14.34
C VAL A 76 -13.40 2.26 -14.16
N ARG A 77 -13.19 1.54 -13.05
CA ARG A 77 -13.94 0.32 -12.72
C ARG A 77 -15.42 0.58 -12.41
N GLY A 78 -15.79 1.79 -11.99
CA GLY A 78 -17.15 2.16 -11.63
C GLY A 78 -18.16 2.26 -12.79
N LYS A 79 -17.75 2.03 -14.06
CA LYS A 79 -18.65 2.04 -15.23
C LYS A 79 -18.94 0.67 -15.84
N ARG A 80 -19.03 -0.40 -15.05
CA ARG A 80 -19.86 -1.56 -15.43
C ARG A 80 -21.19 -1.46 -14.71
N ASN A 81 -22.09 -0.65 -15.29
CA ASN A 81 -23.49 -0.61 -14.94
C ASN A 81 -24.15 -1.94 -15.35
N TYR A 82 -24.86 -2.52 -14.36
CA TYR A 82 -25.95 -3.51 -14.44
C TYR A 82 -25.70 -4.80 -15.21
#